data_AF-A0A5E4I0L1-F1
#
_entry.id   AF-A0A5E4I0L1-F1
#
_cell.length_a   1.000
_cell.length_b   1.000
_cell.length_c   1.000
_cell.angle_alpha   90.00
_cell.angle_beta   90.00
_cell.angle_gamma   90.00
#
_symmetry.space_group_name_H-M   'P 1'
#
loop_
_entity.id
_entity.type
_entity.pdbx_description
1 polymer ?
#
loop_
_entity_poly.entity_id
_entity_poly.type
_entity_poly.pdbx_seq_one_letter_code
_entity_poly.pdbx_strand_id
1 'polypeptide(L)'
;MAKKAPKKNEKGPGFRFMYKMGALAAIVSLVEVTLILGGLLPPVLSYSPANIFFMLVRLALVAYTGIAYAKQDLKISAITGAFTAFCGTFVLTMASTLNYLYIHKTVLGVLIWSREAMFMLMMTTLLQNVAIGIAIGAIAGWLYLKFGKKHFQK
;
A
#
# COMPACT_ATOMS: atom_id res chain seq x y z
N MET A 1 -23.69 15.79 37.45
CA MET A 1 -23.33 14.87 36.35
C MET A 1 -21.95 15.24 35.82
N ALA A 2 -20.89 14.54 36.25
CA ALA A 2 -19.53 14.82 35.82
C ALA A 2 -19.34 14.39 34.35
N LYS A 3 -19.11 15.36 33.46
CA LYS A 3 -18.63 15.11 32.09
C LYS A 3 -17.33 14.32 32.20
N LYS A 4 -17.36 13.02 31.84
CA LYS A 4 -16.15 12.22 31.67
C LYS A 4 -15.28 12.93 30.62
N ALA A 5 -14.11 13.40 31.05
CA ALA A 5 -13.10 13.95 30.16
C ALA A 5 -12.79 12.96 29.02
N PRO A 6 -12.56 13.43 27.78
CA PRO A 6 -12.15 12.55 26.69
C PRO A 6 -10.86 11.85 27.11
N LYS A 7 -10.88 10.51 27.08
CA LYS A 7 -9.72 9.69 27.42
C LYS A 7 -8.53 10.11 26.55
N LYS A 8 -7.52 10.65 27.22
CA LYS A 8 -6.10 10.77 26.85
C LYS A 8 -5.77 9.97 25.58
N ASN A 9 -5.47 10.69 24.49
CA ASN A 9 -4.93 10.14 23.24
C ASN A 9 -3.91 9.04 23.55
N GLU A 10 -4.26 7.78 23.31
CA GLU A 10 -3.27 6.70 23.28
C GLU A 10 -2.26 7.09 22.22
N LYS A 11 -1.01 7.35 22.63
CA LYS A 11 0.09 7.68 21.71
C LYS A 11 0.31 6.47 20.80
N GLY A 12 -0.40 6.43 19.67
CA GLY A 12 -0.11 5.44 18.63
C GLY A 12 1.26 5.70 18.00
N PRO A 13 1.67 4.86 17.04
CA PRO A 13 2.99 4.92 16.46
C PRO A 13 3.31 6.31 15.88
N GLY A 14 4.47 6.86 16.20
CA GLY A 14 4.89 8.17 15.69
C GLY A 14 5.10 8.17 14.18
N PHE A 15 5.22 9.36 13.56
CA PHE A 15 5.43 9.52 12.11
C PHE A 15 6.57 8.67 11.53
N ARG A 16 7.64 8.45 12.30
CA ARG A 16 8.78 7.61 11.90
C ARG A 16 8.35 6.17 11.55
N PHE A 17 7.31 5.64 12.18
CA PHE A 17 6.77 4.32 11.87
C PHE A 17 6.01 4.32 10.55
N MET A 18 5.15 5.33 10.30
CA MET A 18 4.46 5.52 9.01
C MET A 18 5.46 5.53 7.84
N TYR A 19 6.54 6.31 7.96
CA TYR A 19 7.58 6.36 6.93
C TYR A 19 8.31 5.03 6.72
N LYS A 20 8.60 4.29 7.80
CA LYS A 20 9.21 2.96 7.69
C LYS A 20 8.32 1.98 6.92
N MET A 21 7.02 2.03 7.14
CA MET A 21 6.08 1.14 6.48
C MET A 21 5.88 1.51 5.00
N GLY A 22 5.79 2.81 4.69
CA GLY A 22 5.83 3.30 3.33
C GLY A 22 7.12 2.91 2.60
N ALA A 23 8.28 3.04 3.27
CA ALA A 23 9.56 2.61 2.73
C ALA A 23 9.63 1.10 2.48
N LEU A 24 9.10 0.28 3.40
CA LEU A 24 9.01 -1.17 3.20
C LEU A 24 8.14 -1.51 1.99
N ALA A 25 6.97 -0.89 1.84
CA ALA A 25 6.10 -1.09 0.68
C ALA A 25 6.80 -0.69 -0.63
N ALA A 26 7.58 0.40 -0.61
CA ALA A 26 8.40 0.85 -1.72
C ALA A 26 9.53 -0.15 -2.05
N ILE A 27 10.23 -0.67 -1.05
CA ILE A 27 11.29 -1.67 -1.23
C ILE A 27 10.73 -2.97 -1.82
N VAL A 28 9.60 -3.46 -1.31
CA VAL A 28 8.93 -4.65 -1.85
C VAL A 28 8.58 -4.45 -3.33
N SER A 29 8.09 -3.26 -3.68
CA SER A 29 7.75 -2.89 -5.06
C SER A 29 8.99 -2.77 -5.96
N LEU A 30 10.10 -2.25 -5.43
CA LEU A 30 11.40 -2.19 -6.12
C LEU A 30 11.91 -3.60 -6.43
N VAL A 31 11.88 -4.50 -5.46
CA VAL A 31 12.30 -5.90 -5.63
C VAL A 31 11.43 -6.58 -6.70
N GLU A 32 10.10 -6.44 -6.62
CA GLU A 32 9.17 -6.98 -7.61
C GLU A 32 9.51 -6.50 -9.03
N VAL A 33 9.70 -5.19 -9.21
CA VAL A 33 10.10 -4.59 -10.48
C VAL A 33 11.43 -5.15 -10.97
N THR A 34 12.47 -5.20 -10.12
CA THR A 34 13.80 -5.69 -10.53
C THR A 34 13.73 -7.14 -11.02
N LEU A 35 12.93 -7.98 -10.36
CA LEU A 35 12.73 -9.37 -10.78
C LEU A 35 11.97 -9.47 -12.12
N ILE A 36 10.98 -8.60 -12.36
CA ILE A 36 10.27 -8.54 -13.65
C ILE A 36 11.23 -8.07 -14.75
N LEU A 37 12.03 -7.04 -14.50
CA LEU A 37 13.00 -6.51 -15.46
C LEU A 37 14.11 -7.52 -15.78
N GLY A 38 14.55 -8.28 -14.78
CA GLY A 38 15.50 -9.38 -14.94
C GLY A 38 14.92 -10.60 -15.67
N GLY A 39 13.61 -10.62 -15.99
CA GLY A 39 12.95 -11.75 -16.64
C GLY A 39 12.73 -12.96 -15.73
N LEU A 40 12.95 -12.80 -14.42
CA LEU A 40 12.72 -13.85 -13.42
C LEU A 40 11.24 -13.97 -13.08
N LEU A 41 10.48 -12.88 -13.21
CA LEU A 41 9.04 -12.85 -13.00
C LEU A 41 8.31 -12.34 -14.24
N PRO A 42 7.09 -12.87 -14.50
CA PRO A 42 6.27 -12.34 -15.56
C PRO A 42 5.68 -10.97 -15.16
N PRO A 43 5.28 -10.14 -16.13
CA PRO A 43 4.68 -8.83 -15.89
C PRO A 43 3.50 -8.89 -14.92
N VAL A 44 3.26 -7.81 -14.16
CA VAL A 44 2.28 -7.75 -13.05
C VAL A 44 0.89 -8.26 -13.45
N LEU A 45 0.43 -7.99 -14.68
CA LEU A 45 -0.85 -8.44 -15.21
C LEU A 45 -1.00 -9.96 -15.41
N SER A 46 0.09 -10.73 -15.37
CA SER A 46 0.08 -12.15 -15.75
C SER A 46 -0.48 -13.09 -14.66
N TYR A 47 -1.13 -12.56 -13.62
CA TYR A 47 -1.67 -13.32 -12.46
C TYR A 47 -0.78 -14.47 -11.99
N SER A 48 0.54 -14.26 -11.98
CA SER A 48 1.48 -15.30 -11.58
C SER A 48 1.45 -15.49 -10.07
N PRO A 49 1.73 -16.71 -9.56
CA PRO A 49 1.80 -16.96 -8.12
C PRO A 49 2.74 -15.99 -7.38
N ALA A 50 3.85 -15.61 -8.02
CA ALA A 50 4.80 -14.67 -7.47
C ALA A 50 4.23 -13.23 -7.39
N ASN A 51 3.56 -12.75 -8.43
CA ASN A 51 2.93 -11.41 -8.40
C ASN A 51 1.81 -11.35 -7.35
N ILE A 52 1.06 -12.45 -7.18
CA ILE A 52 0.07 -12.59 -6.11
C ILE A 52 0.75 -12.50 -4.75
N PHE A 53 1.90 -13.16 -4.56
CA PHE A 53 2.66 -13.08 -3.32
C PHE A 53 3.10 -11.64 -3.00
N PHE A 54 3.70 -10.92 -3.96
CA PHE A 54 4.10 -9.52 -3.76
C PHE A 54 2.91 -8.61 -3.46
N MET A 55 1.77 -8.83 -4.13
CA MET A 55 0.53 -8.13 -3.86
C MET A 55 0.03 -8.39 -2.43
N LEU A 56 0.03 -9.64 -1.98
CA LEU A 56 -0.39 -10.01 -0.62
C LEU A 56 0.53 -9.41 0.45
N VAL A 57 1.84 -9.38 0.22
CA VAL A 57 2.79 -8.74 1.14
C VAL A 57 2.50 -7.25 1.27
N ARG A 58 2.28 -6.54 0.15
CA ARG A 58 1.92 -5.12 0.18
C ARG A 58 0.57 -4.89 0.89
N LEU A 59 -0.41 -5.75 0.64
CA LEU A 59 -1.71 -5.73 1.32
C LEU A 59 -1.56 -5.89 2.83
N ALA A 60 -0.73 -6.84 3.25
CA ALA A 60 -0.45 -7.11 4.66
C ALA A 60 0.22 -5.92 5.34
N LEU A 61 1.14 -5.23 4.66
CA LEU A 61 1.75 -3.99 5.17
C LEU A 61 0.71 -2.88 5.36
N VAL A 62 -0.19 -2.67 4.40
CA VAL A 62 -1.31 -1.70 4.50
C VAL A 62 -2.27 -2.06 5.64
N ALA A 63 -2.62 -3.34 5.79
CA ALA A 63 -3.47 -3.80 6.88
C ALA A 63 -2.78 -3.62 8.24
N TYR A 64 -1.49 -3.95 8.33
CA TYR A 64 -0.70 -3.80 9.54
C TYR A 64 -0.56 -2.33 9.97
N THR A 65 -0.33 -1.42 9.02
CA THR A 65 -0.33 0.02 9.33
C THR A 65 -1.70 0.48 9.80
N GLY A 66 -2.77 0.05 9.13
CA GLY A 66 -4.14 0.31 9.57
C GLY A 66 -4.39 -0.13 11.02
N ILE A 67 -3.97 -1.35 11.39
CA ILE A 67 -4.10 -1.90 12.74
C ILE A 67 -3.28 -1.07 13.75
N ALA A 68 -2.04 -0.74 13.41
CA ALA A 68 -1.13 -0.03 14.31
C ALA A 68 -1.65 1.37 14.70
N TYR A 69 -2.33 2.05 13.76
CA TYR A 69 -2.93 3.37 13.96
C TYR A 69 -4.39 3.34 14.43
N ALA A 70 -5.02 2.15 14.53
CA ALA A 70 -6.43 1.99 14.88
C ALA A 70 -6.81 2.60 16.24
N LYS A 71 -5.87 2.62 17.19
CA LYS A 71 -6.07 3.18 18.54
C LYS A 71 -6.13 4.71 18.57
N GLN A 72 -5.56 5.39 17.57
CA GLN A 72 -5.59 6.85 17.49
C GLN A 72 -6.92 7.32 16.90
N ASP A 73 -7.24 6.87 15.69
CA ASP A 73 -8.47 7.17 14.96
C ASP A 73 -8.58 6.24 13.74
N LEU A 74 -9.80 5.86 13.36
CA LEU A 74 -10.06 5.18 12.08
C LEU A 74 -9.68 6.06 10.88
N LYS A 75 -9.82 7.38 10.99
CA LYS A 75 -9.38 8.29 9.92
C LYS A 75 -7.87 8.25 9.71
N ILE A 76 -7.09 8.23 10.80
CA ILE A 76 -5.62 8.14 10.73
C ILE A 76 -5.20 6.76 10.22
N SER A 77 -5.88 5.70 10.66
CA SER A 77 -5.71 4.34 10.14
C SER A 77 -5.92 4.26 8.61
N ALA A 78 -6.97 4.90 8.10
CA ALA A 78 -7.25 4.98 6.67
C ALA A 78 -6.19 5.79 5.89
N ILE A 79 -5.79 6.97 6.40
CA ILE A 79 -4.79 7.83 5.75
C ILE A 79 -3.42 7.15 5.71
N THR A 80 -3.01 6.49 6.79
CA THR A 80 -1.72 5.79 6.86
C THR A 80 -1.70 4.53 5.98
N GLY A 81 -2.83 3.82 5.88
CA GLY A 81 -3.03 2.75 4.89
C GLY A 81 -2.92 3.26 3.45
N ALA A 82 -3.56 4.39 3.15
CA ALA A 82 -3.49 5.07 1.86
C ALA A 82 -2.07 5.47 1.48
N PHE A 83 -1.33 6.07 2.42
CA PHE A 83 0.07 6.45 2.24
C PHE A 83 0.96 5.23 1.94
N THR A 84 0.76 4.14 2.68
CA THR A 84 1.53 2.90 2.48
C THR A 84 1.27 2.31 1.09
N ALA A 85 0.01 2.27 0.66
CA ALA A 85 -0.39 1.80 -0.67
C ALA A 85 0.15 2.72 -1.79
N PHE A 86 0.13 4.03 -1.56
CA PHE A 86 0.70 5.03 -2.46
C PHE A 86 2.20 4.78 -2.69
N CYS A 87 2.99 4.65 -1.62
CA CYS A 87 4.43 4.44 -1.73
C CYS A 87 4.80 3.22 -2.59
N GLY A 88 4.12 2.08 -2.39
CA GLY A 88 4.36 0.89 -3.21
C GLY A 88 3.94 1.07 -4.67
N THR A 89 2.75 1.62 -4.90
CA THR A 89 2.21 1.81 -6.26
C THR A 89 2.99 2.87 -7.05
N PHE A 90 3.48 3.90 -6.37
CA PHE A 90 4.29 4.94 -6.99
C PHE A 90 5.60 4.38 -7.55
N VAL A 91 6.27 3.51 -6.80
CA VAL A 91 7.49 2.84 -7.29
C VAL A 91 7.21 1.97 -8.51
N LEU A 92 6.15 1.17 -8.49
CA LEU A 92 5.77 0.32 -9.62
C LEU A 92 5.45 1.12 -10.88
N THR A 93 4.68 2.20 -10.73
CA THR A 93 4.30 3.06 -11.86
C THR A 93 5.52 3.82 -12.40
N MET A 94 6.37 4.39 -11.54
CA MET A 94 7.62 5.05 -11.95
C MET A 94 8.56 4.11 -12.68
N ALA A 95 8.78 2.92 -12.14
CA ALA A 95 9.65 1.94 -12.79
C ALA A 95 9.10 1.48 -14.14
N SER A 96 7.79 1.30 -14.26
CA SER A 96 7.16 0.96 -15.53
C SER A 96 7.33 2.06 -16.58
N THR A 97 7.23 3.33 -16.16
CA THR A 97 7.51 4.49 -17.02
C THR A 97 8.94 4.54 -17.50
N LEU A 98 9.90 4.39 -16.58
CA LEU A 98 11.32 4.36 -16.94
C LEU A 98 11.61 3.18 -17.88
N ASN A 99 11.01 2.02 -17.63
CA ASN A 99 11.21 0.87 -18.51
C ASN A 99 10.65 1.09 -19.92
N TYR A 100 9.47 1.70 -20.04
CA TYR A 100 8.91 2.06 -21.34
C TYR A 100 9.78 3.06 -22.10
N LEU A 101 10.33 4.07 -21.40
CA LEU A 101 11.15 5.12 -22.00
C LEU A 101 12.54 4.65 -22.43
N TYR A 102 13.17 3.73 -21.68
CA TYR A 102 14.58 3.38 -21.88
C TYR A 102 14.85 1.95 -22.37
N ILE A 103 13.99 0.99 -22.04
CA ILE A 103 14.24 -0.45 -22.24
C ILE A 103 13.20 -1.06 -23.21
N HIS A 104 12.09 -0.35 -23.45
CA HIS A 104 10.98 -0.77 -24.32
C HIS A 104 10.37 -2.15 -23.98
N LYS A 105 10.56 -2.62 -22.74
CA LYS A 105 9.90 -3.83 -22.22
C LYS A 105 8.67 -3.47 -21.40
N THR A 106 7.63 -4.29 -21.45
CA THR A 106 6.39 -4.07 -20.69
C THR A 106 6.48 -4.71 -19.29
N VAL A 107 6.55 -3.90 -18.22
CA VAL A 107 6.58 -4.38 -16.81
C VAL A 107 5.18 -4.66 -16.28
N LEU A 108 4.22 -3.83 -16.69
CA LEU A 108 2.83 -3.96 -16.29
C LEU A 108 2.03 -4.91 -17.19
N GLY A 109 2.62 -5.44 -18.27
CA GLY A 109 1.90 -6.29 -19.24
C GLY A 109 0.89 -5.52 -20.11
N VAL A 110 0.88 -4.19 -20.01
CA VAL A 110 0.04 -3.33 -20.86
C VAL A 110 0.85 -2.89 -22.06
N LEU A 111 0.36 -3.21 -23.27
CA LEU A 111 0.78 -2.58 -24.51
C LEU A 111 0.21 -1.15 -24.52
N ILE A 112 1.08 -0.16 -24.34
CA ILE A 112 0.65 1.24 -24.30
C ILE A 112 0.87 1.86 -25.68
N TRP A 113 -0.22 2.35 -26.28
CA TRP A 113 -0.23 2.84 -27.66
C TRP A 113 0.20 4.31 -27.79
N SER A 114 0.22 5.08 -26.69
CA SER A 114 0.67 6.48 -26.68
C SER A 114 1.23 6.90 -25.30
N ARG A 115 2.15 7.89 -25.29
CA ARG A 115 2.73 8.44 -24.04
C ARG A 115 1.65 9.02 -23.11
N GLU A 116 0.61 9.61 -23.67
CA GLU A 116 -0.50 10.20 -22.90
C GLU A 116 -1.35 9.12 -22.20
N ALA A 117 -1.62 8.01 -22.89
CA ALA A 117 -2.34 6.88 -22.30
C ALA A 117 -1.56 6.26 -21.13
N MET A 118 -0.23 6.29 -21.16
CA MET A 118 0.60 5.84 -20.04
C MET A 118 0.38 6.69 -18.79
N PHE A 119 0.43 8.02 -18.92
CA PHE A 119 0.21 8.93 -17.80
C PHE A 119 -1.19 8.79 -17.21
N MET A 120 -2.21 8.65 -18.06
CA MET A 120 -3.58 8.40 -17.57
C MET A 120 -3.70 7.06 -16.85
N LEU A 121 -3.11 5.99 -17.39
CA LEU A 121 -3.11 4.68 -16.74
C LEU A 121 -2.38 4.72 -15.39
N MET A 122 -1.27 5.46 -15.28
CA MET A 122 -0.56 5.62 -14.02
C MET A 122 -1.40 6.34 -12.98
N MET A 123 -2.02 7.48 -13.35
CA MET A 123 -2.83 8.27 -12.43
C MET A 123 -4.05 7.49 -11.95
N THR A 124 -4.73 6.79 -12.86
CA THR A 124 -5.86 5.92 -12.52
C THR A 124 -5.43 4.76 -11.62
N THR A 125 -4.31 4.10 -11.92
CA THR A 125 -3.76 3.01 -11.09
C THR A 125 -3.37 3.51 -9.70
N LEU A 126 -2.71 4.67 -9.60
CA LEU A 126 -2.35 5.29 -8.33
C LEU A 126 -3.59 5.63 -7.50
N LEU A 127 -4.57 6.29 -8.10
CA LEU A 127 -5.82 6.65 -7.43
C LEU A 127 -6.59 5.42 -6.94
N GLN A 128 -6.69 4.38 -7.77
CA GLN A 128 -7.33 3.11 -7.39
C GLN A 128 -6.62 2.46 -6.20
N ASN A 129 -5.28 2.37 -6.22
CA ASN A 129 -4.53 1.76 -5.14
C ASN A 129 -4.59 2.59 -3.85
N VAL A 130 -4.63 3.92 -3.94
CA VAL A 130 -4.87 4.80 -2.79
C VAL A 130 -6.26 4.54 -2.20
N ALA A 131 -7.30 4.47 -3.03
CA ALA A 131 -8.66 4.18 -2.57
C ALA A 131 -8.77 2.79 -1.91
N ILE A 132 -8.14 1.78 -2.50
CA ILE A 132 -8.02 0.43 -1.92
C ILE A 132 -7.28 0.49 -0.58
N GLY A 133 -6.18 1.24 -0.50
CA GLY A 133 -5.40 1.44 0.72
C GLY A 133 -6.20 2.10 1.85
N ILE A 134 -7.03 3.09 1.54
CA ILE A 134 -7.98 3.72 2.48
C ILE A 134 -8.94 2.65 3.03
N ALA A 135 -9.57 1.88 2.14
CA ALA A 135 -10.56 0.88 2.52
C ALA A 135 -9.94 -0.21 3.40
N ILE A 136 -8.79 -0.76 3.02
CA ILE A 136 -8.12 -1.82 3.79
C ILE A 136 -7.63 -1.30 5.13
N GLY A 137 -7.00 -0.13 5.16
CA GLY A 137 -6.54 0.49 6.41
C GLY A 137 -7.70 0.65 7.39
N ALA A 138 -8.82 1.23 6.93
CA ALA A 138 -10.02 1.43 7.73
C ALA A 138 -10.64 0.10 8.21
N ILE A 139 -10.77 -0.90 7.33
CA ILE A 139 -11.35 -2.21 7.67
C ILE A 139 -10.46 -2.92 8.70
N ALA A 140 -9.15 -2.94 8.48
CA ALA A 140 -8.20 -3.60 9.39
C ALA A 140 -8.20 -2.92 10.77
N GLY A 141 -8.22 -1.58 10.80
CA GLY A 141 -8.34 -0.83 12.05
C GLY A 141 -9.68 -1.08 12.76
N TRP A 142 -10.80 -1.14 12.03
CA TRP A 142 -12.11 -1.43 12.59
C TRP A 142 -12.20 -2.84 13.16
N LEU A 143 -11.68 -3.84 12.44
CA LEU A 143 -11.61 -5.23 12.91
C LEU A 143 -10.77 -5.34 14.20
N TYR A 144 -9.64 -4.62 14.26
CA TYR A 144 -8.81 -4.58 15.47
C TYR A 144 -9.56 -3.97 16.66
N LEU A 145 -10.26 -2.86 16.47
CA LEU A 145 -11.04 -2.24 17.54
C LEU A 145 -12.21 -3.12 18.03
N LYS A 146 -12.86 -3.85 17.11
CA LYS A 146 -14.02 -4.70 17.39
C LYS A 146 -13.65 -6.04 18.03
N PHE A 147 -12.59 -6.70 17.56
CA PHE A 147 -12.23 -8.06 17.98
C PHE A 147 -10.90 -8.13 18.75
N GLY A 148 -9.95 -7.23 18.47
CA GLY A 148 -8.60 -7.25 19.07
C GLY A 148 -8.56 -6.92 20.56
N LYS A 149 -9.57 -6.23 21.10
CA LYS A 149 -9.68 -5.94 22.55
C LYS A 149 -9.76 -7.17 23.44
N LYS A 150 -10.23 -8.32 22.93
CA LYS A 150 -10.39 -9.55 23.74
C LYS A 150 -9.11 -10.38 23.91
N HIS A 151 -8.08 -10.18 23.07
CA HIS A 151 -6.90 -11.05 23.04
C HIS A 151 -5.57 -10.40 23.45
N PHE A 152 -5.50 -9.05 23.52
CA PHE A 152 -4.26 -8.32 23.84
C PHE A 152 -4.27 -7.65 25.24
N GLN A 153 -5.19 -8.03 26.13
CA GLN A 153 -5.21 -7.64 27.55
C GLN A 153 -4.75 -8.78 28.49
N LYS A 154 -3.85 -9.65 28.03
CA LYS A 154 -3.08 -10.51 28.93
C LYS A 154 -1.63 -10.05 28.96
#